data_AF-A0A353C6R6-F1
#
_entry.id   AF-A0A353C6R6-F1
#
_cell.length_a   1.000
_cell.length_b   1.000
_cell.length_c   1.000
_cell.angle_alpha   90.00
_cell.angle_beta   90.00
_cell.angle_gamma   90.00
#
_symmetry.space_group_name_H-M   'P 1'
#
loop_
_entity.id
_entity.type
_entity.pdbx_description
1 polymer ?
#
loop_
_entity_poly.entity_id
_entity_poly.type
_entity_poly.pdbx_seq_one_letter_code
_entity_poly.pdbx_strand_id
1 'polypeptide(L)'
;MKELLRTIIIAACAAAVSAQTTEFTFQGKLLDGGSPASIQYDLRFRLFDSQFGGNQVGSTLNIANVQPIAGIFTVTLDFGAASLSGEDRWIEVGISTAAANDYVTLTPRQKLLSSPFAVQALQAATSVNANFASQALDSSNLGGIAATQYVRTDDPRMADQRDPLPGSGSYIQNQSGNQQTASFEINGTGRASGFDVSTAYRILGNPVLSAPGLSNLVVGLNSGGNITSGNQNLFLGMSSGSTLNSGNRNTFAGFFSGQNTASGDDNSFFGVQSGRENTTGSRNTFNGRLSGFINSTGSDNAFFGYGAGAANTTGSNNTVVGAFASTGSNTRMFGTAIGSYA
;
A
#
# COMPACT_ATOMS: atom_id res chain seq x y z
N MET A 1 -1.17 63.91 48.83
CA MET A 1 -2.05 62.98 49.57
C MET A 1 -2.56 61.95 48.56
N LYS A 2 -2.03 60.72 48.64
CA LYS A 2 -2.57 59.42 48.19
C LYS A 2 -3.08 59.27 46.73
N GLU A 3 -2.20 58.69 45.90
CA GLU A 3 -2.42 57.52 45.01
C GLU A 3 -3.78 56.80 45.15
N LEU A 4 -4.50 56.59 44.03
CA LEU A 4 -5.30 55.38 43.79
C LEU A 4 -5.62 55.15 42.29
N LEU A 5 -4.67 54.50 41.61
CA LEU A 5 -4.78 53.31 40.77
C LEU A 5 -6.18 52.81 40.26
N ARG A 6 -6.16 52.35 39.00
CA ARG A 6 -7.06 51.37 38.27
C ARG A 6 -8.37 51.96 37.69
N THR A 7 -8.83 51.66 36.49
CA THR A 7 -8.77 50.41 35.71
C THR A 7 -9.03 50.71 34.22
N ILE A 8 -8.21 50.13 33.36
CA ILE A 8 -8.48 49.93 31.92
C ILE A 8 -9.54 48.82 31.79
N ILE A 9 -10.65 49.08 31.10
CA ILE A 9 -11.45 48.02 30.46
C ILE A 9 -11.42 48.27 28.96
N ILE A 10 -10.55 47.53 28.28
CA ILE A 10 -10.65 47.27 26.85
C ILE A 10 -11.71 46.18 26.71
N ALA A 11 -12.91 46.55 26.24
CA ALA A 11 -13.80 45.57 25.65
C ALA A 11 -13.32 45.31 24.21
N ALA A 12 -12.60 44.19 24.06
CA ALA A 12 -12.26 43.67 22.76
C ALA A 12 -13.52 43.14 22.08
N CYS A 13 -14.06 43.90 21.13
CA CYS A 13 -14.82 43.31 20.03
C CYS A 13 -13.91 43.31 18.80
N ALA A 14 -13.46 42.12 18.43
CA ALA A 14 -12.82 41.88 17.15
C ALA A 14 -13.85 42.09 16.04
N ALA A 15 -13.82 43.27 15.43
CA ALA A 15 -14.35 43.46 14.08
C ALA A 15 -13.13 43.62 13.18
N ALA A 16 -12.89 42.64 12.31
CA ALA A 16 -12.01 42.81 11.17
C ALA A 16 -12.57 43.96 10.32
N VAL A 17 -11.84 45.05 10.17
CA VAL A 17 -12.23 46.12 9.24
C VAL A 17 -11.01 46.55 8.43
N SER A 18 -11.24 46.48 7.11
CA SER A 18 -10.52 46.97 5.93
C SER A 18 -9.12 47.57 6.12
N ALA A 19 -8.19 47.19 5.22
CA ALA A 19 -6.96 47.93 5.00
C ALA A 19 -7.31 49.43 4.82
N GLN A 20 -6.94 50.24 5.80
CA GLN A 20 -7.23 51.66 5.84
C GLN A 20 -6.45 52.36 4.72
N THR A 21 -7.04 53.40 4.14
CA THR A 21 -6.41 54.23 3.11
C THR A 21 -5.13 54.89 3.66
N THR A 22 -4.21 55.31 2.79
CA THR A 22 -2.96 56.01 3.17
C THR A 22 -3.18 57.45 3.64
N GLU A 23 -4.45 57.83 3.73
CA GLU A 23 -4.96 59.12 4.13
C GLU A 23 -5.02 59.22 5.66
N PHE A 24 -4.51 60.31 6.23
CA PHE A 24 -4.57 60.58 7.66
C PHE A 24 -4.91 62.04 7.97
N THR A 25 -5.53 62.28 9.12
CA THR A 25 -5.87 63.62 9.59
C THR A 25 -4.68 64.25 10.31
N PHE A 26 -4.31 65.47 9.90
CA PHE A 26 -3.31 66.31 10.56
C PHE A 26 -3.99 67.51 11.21
N GLN A 27 -3.77 67.68 12.52
CA GLN A 27 -4.25 68.84 13.27
C GLN A 27 -3.06 69.66 13.76
N GLY A 28 -3.11 70.97 13.53
CA GLY A 28 -2.06 71.92 13.93
C GLY A 28 -2.64 73.14 14.62
N LYS A 29 -1.82 73.80 15.44
CA LYS A 29 -2.12 75.11 16.03
C LYS A 29 -1.25 76.18 15.37
N LEU A 30 -1.87 77.15 14.74
CA LEU A 30 -1.26 78.33 14.17
C LEU A 30 -1.47 79.54 15.09
N LEU A 31 -0.39 80.26 15.36
CA LEU A 31 -0.41 81.55 16.02
C LEU A 31 0.10 82.60 15.02
N ASP A 32 -0.60 83.72 14.95
CA ASP A 32 -0.18 84.90 14.17
C ASP A 32 0.12 86.04 15.15
N GLY A 33 1.35 86.55 15.15
CA GLY A 33 1.81 87.55 16.12
C GLY A 33 1.67 87.13 17.59
N GLY A 34 1.66 85.82 17.89
CA GLY A 34 1.45 85.27 19.23
C GLY A 34 -0.01 85.09 19.65
N SER A 35 -0.98 85.55 18.83
CA SER A 35 -2.41 85.32 19.04
C SER A 35 -2.91 84.16 18.17
N PRO A 36 -3.98 83.44 18.55
CA PRO A 36 -4.53 82.37 17.72
C PRO A 36 -4.96 82.88 16.34
N ALA A 37 -4.45 82.25 15.28
CA ALA A 37 -4.79 82.64 13.92
C ALA A 37 -6.29 82.41 13.63
N SER A 38 -6.92 83.32 12.87
CA SER A 38 -8.37 83.30 12.59
C SER A 38 -8.77 83.66 11.15
N ILE A 39 -7.80 84.10 10.33
CA ILE A 39 -8.00 84.34 8.90
C ILE A 39 -7.72 83.07 8.08
N GLN A 40 -7.98 83.15 6.78
CA GLN A 40 -7.76 82.05 5.84
C GLN A 40 -6.30 81.99 5.36
N TYR A 41 -5.73 80.78 5.34
CA TYR A 41 -4.37 80.49 4.89
C TYR A 41 -4.36 79.38 3.85
N ASP A 42 -3.37 79.42 2.96
CA ASP A 42 -3.00 78.27 2.15
C ASP A 42 -1.85 77.52 2.85
N LEU A 43 -1.99 76.20 2.96
CA LEU A 43 -1.02 75.34 3.65
C LEU A 43 -0.32 74.42 2.66
N ARG A 44 0.99 74.31 2.78
CA ARG A 44 1.81 73.36 2.01
C ARG A 44 2.40 72.33 2.95
N PHE A 45 2.23 71.05 2.62
CA PHE A 45 2.81 69.94 3.35
C PHE A 45 3.81 69.20 2.45
N ARG A 46 4.99 68.93 3.01
CA ARG A 46 6.04 68.10 2.39
C ARG A 46 6.54 67.10 3.42
N LEU A 47 6.84 65.89 2.97
CA LEU A 47 7.37 64.82 3.81
C LEU A 47 8.86 64.64 3.55
N PHE A 48 9.65 64.41 4.59
CA PHE A 48 11.11 64.28 4.51
C PHE A 48 11.61 63.05 5.29
N ASP A 49 12.80 62.57 4.92
CA ASP A 49 13.52 61.47 5.57
C ASP A 49 14.41 61.90 6.75
N SER A 50 14.44 63.20 7.10
CA SER A 50 15.20 63.75 8.23
C SER A 50 14.54 65.01 8.82
N GLN A 51 14.78 65.26 10.11
CA GLN A 51 14.31 66.46 10.83
C GLN A 51 14.97 67.75 10.32
N PHE A 52 16.27 67.68 10.00
CA PHE A 52 17.09 68.78 9.47
C PHE A 52 17.77 68.28 8.18
N GLY A 53 17.72 69.06 7.11
CA GLY A 53 18.22 68.62 5.79
C GLY A 53 17.37 67.49 5.20
N GLY A 54 18.00 66.47 4.61
CA GLY A 54 17.31 65.30 4.06
C GLY A 54 16.65 65.52 2.69
N ASN A 55 16.15 64.42 2.11
CA ASN A 55 15.42 64.42 0.84
C ASN A 55 13.91 64.47 1.08
N GLN A 56 13.20 65.14 0.17
CA GLN A 56 11.75 65.06 0.15
C GLN A 56 11.32 63.65 -0.29
N VAL A 57 10.37 63.07 0.43
CA VAL A 57 9.75 61.77 0.16
C VAL A 57 8.31 62.02 -0.30
N GLY A 58 7.94 61.54 -1.48
CA GLY A 58 6.59 61.73 -2.00
C GLY A 58 6.30 63.15 -2.54
N SER A 59 5.02 63.39 -2.84
CA SER A 59 4.56 64.62 -3.48
C SER A 59 4.41 65.79 -2.49
N THR A 60 4.37 67.01 -3.02
CA THR A 60 4.00 68.20 -2.25
C THR A 60 2.48 68.33 -2.25
N LEU A 61 1.87 68.45 -1.07
CA LEU A 61 0.43 68.65 -0.92
C LEU A 61 0.15 70.13 -0.63
N ASN A 62 -0.64 70.79 -1.46
CA ASN A 62 -1.10 72.16 -1.24
C ASN A 62 -2.59 72.14 -0.91
N ILE A 63 -2.95 72.70 0.24
CA ILE A 63 -4.33 72.78 0.73
C ILE A 63 -4.68 74.25 0.83
N ALA A 64 -5.50 74.70 -0.10
CA ALA A 64 -5.95 76.09 -0.14
C ALA A 64 -7.08 76.33 0.86
N ASN A 65 -7.27 77.59 1.24
CA ASN A 65 -8.46 78.07 1.93
C ASN A 65 -8.70 77.46 3.33
N VAL A 66 -7.64 77.17 4.07
CA VAL A 66 -7.73 76.63 5.44
C VAL A 66 -7.96 77.78 6.42
N GLN A 67 -9.10 77.76 7.10
CA GLN A 67 -9.43 78.75 8.13
C GLN A 67 -9.31 78.11 9.54
N PRO A 68 -8.28 78.46 10.34
CA PRO A 68 -8.15 77.95 11.70
C PRO A 68 -9.24 78.53 12.62
N ILE A 69 -9.75 77.71 13.54
CA ILE A 69 -10.72 78.10 14.57
C ILE A 69 -9.99 78.12 15.91
N ALA A 70 -9.94 79.28 16.57
CA ALA A 70 -9.11 79.48 17.77
C ALA A 70 -7.64 79.07 17.55
N GLY A 71 -7.11 79.33 16.35
CA GLY A 71 -5.77 78.92 15.93
C GLY A 71 -5.63 77.44 15.56
N ILE A 72 -6.64 76.59 15.74
CA ILE A 72 -6.55 75.17 15.38
C ILE A 72 -7.07 74.95 13.96
N PHE A 73 -6.29 74.28 13.12
CA PHE A 73 -6.75 73.77 11.83
C PHE A 73 -6.66 72.26 11.80
N THR A 74 -7.53 71.63 11.00
CA THR A 74 -7.52 70.19 10.75
C THR A 74 -7.61 69.98 9.26
N VAL A 75 -6.70 69.19 8.70
CA VAL A 75 -6.64 68.86 7.28
C VAL A 75 -6.43 67.36 7.11
N THR A 76 -6.71 66.87 5.92
CA THR A 76 -6.49 65.47 5.55
C THR A 76 -5.32 65.39 4.57
N LEU A 77 -4.36 64.51 4.84
CA LEU A 77 -3.12 64.36 4.07
C LEU A 77 -3.01 62.94 3.53
N ASP A 78 -2.61 62.79 2.28
CA ASP A 78 -2.27 61.50 1.66
C ASP A 78 -1.01 61.65 0.80
N PHE A 79 0.10 61.07 1.27
CA PHE A 79 1.38 61.05 0.53
C PHE A 79 1.55 59.76 -0.30
N GLY A 80 0.56 58.86 -0.28
CA GLY A 80 0.60 57.54 -0.91
C GLY A 80 1.39 56.50 -0.13
N ALA A 81 1.07 55.21 -0.36
CA ALA A 81 1.63 54.06 0.37
C ALA A 81 3.16 53.97 0.29
N ALA A 82 3.74 54.30 -0.87
CA ALA A 82 5.18 54.23 -1.09
C ALA A 82 5.97 55.23 -0.22
N SER A 83 5.34 56.36 0.14
CA SER A 83 5.98 57.41 0.94
C SER A 83 5.98 57.08 2.44
N LEU A 84 5.07 56.21 2.89
CA LEU A 84 4.84 55.81 4.28
C LEU A 84 5.16 54.33 4.51
N SER A 85 6.36 53.91 4.09
CA SER A 85 6.80 52.51 4.08
C SER A 85 7.26 51.95 5.45
N GLY A 86 6.99 52.64 6.56
CA GLY A 86 7.37 52.22 7.92
C GLY A 86 8.65 52.84 8.49
N GLU A 87 9.44 53.51 7.67
CA GLU A 87 10.62 54.28 8.09
C GLU A 87 10.21 55.62 8.75
N ASP A 88 11.09 56.20 9.58
CA ASP A 88 10.84 57.51 10.20
C ASP A 88 10.61 58.60 9.12
N ARG A 89 9.61 59.47 9.35
CA ARG A 89 9.27 60.59 8.46
C ARG A 89 9.06 61.89 9.22
N TRP A 90 9.31 63.01 8.55
CA TRP A 90 9.14 64.35 9.11
C TRP A 90 8.28 65.22 8.19
N ILE A 91 7.23 65.80 8.74
CA ILE A 91 6.33 66.72 8.05
C ILE A 91 6.87 68.14 8.18
N GLU A 92 7.05 68.79 7.03
CA GLU A 92 7.31 70.21 6.91
C GLU A 92 6.04 70.94 6.50
N VAL A 93 5.71 72.01 7.24
CA VAL A 93 4.53 72.84 6.99
C VAL A 93 4.99 74.20 6.49
N GLY A 94 4.51 74.61 5.32
CA GLY A 94 4.58 75.97 4.83
C GLY A 94 3.22 76.65 4.94
N ILE A 95 3.21 77.93 5.29
CA ILE A 95 2.00 78.75 5.35
C ILE A 95 2.10 79.92 4.40
N SER A 96 0.99 80.27 3.74
CA SER A 96 0.84 81.53 3.03
C SER A 96 -0.52 82.17 3.35
N THR A 97 -0.60 83.48 3.33
CA THR A 97 -1.88 84.20 3.31
C THR A 97 -2.34 84.36 1.87
N ALA A 98 -3.64 84.44 1.61
CA ALA A 98 -4.20 84.52 0.24
C ALA A 98 -3.70 85.72 -0.61
N ALA A 99 -2.92 86.64 -0.02
CA ALA A 99 -2.31 87.78 -0.70
C ALA A 99 -0.79 87.62 -0.98
N ALA A 100 -0.15 86.54 -0.52
CA ALA A 100 1.26 86.27 -0.72
C ALA A 100 1.46 85.01 -1.58
N ASN A 101 2.26 85.10 -2.64
CA ASN A 101 2.67 83.93 -3.44
C ASN A 101 3.83 83.14 -2.75
N ASP A 102 4.40 83.72 -1.70
CA ASP A 102 5.43 83.25 -0.75
C ASP A 102 4.96 82.30 0.37
N TYR A 103 5.27 80.99 0.32
CA TYR A 103 5.11 80.13 1.51
C TYR A 103 6.25 80.31 2.52
N VAL A 104 5.92 80.68 3.76
CA VAL A 104 6.83 80.69 4.91
C VAL A 104 6.90 79.29 5.54
N THR A 105 8.09 78.69 5.58
CA THR A 105 8.30 77.37 6.21
C THR A 105 8.36 77.48 7.73
N LEU A 106 7.55 76.68 8.42
CA LEU A 106 7.56 76.55 9.87
C LEU A 106 8.61 75.51 10.30
N THR A 107 9.58 75.93 11.10
CA THR A 107 10.64 75.07 11.66
C THR A 107 10.48 74.94 13.18
N PRO A 108 10.86 73.78 13.78
CA PRO A 108 11.38 72.57 13.14
C PRO A 108 10.27 71.68 12.54
N ARG A 109 10.66 70.78 11.62
CA ARG A 109 9.77 69.74 11.08
C ARG A 109 9.28 68.81 12.19
N GLN A 110 8.05 68.33 12.05
CA GLN A 110 7.39 67.47 13.03
C GLN A 110 7.57 66.00 12.65
N LYS A 111 8.08 65.16 13.57
CA LYS A 111 8.21 63.72 13.33
C LYS A 111 6.81 63.10 13.24
N LEU A 112 6.54 62.37 12.16
CA LEU A 112 5.36 61.54 12.04
C LEU A 112 5.60 60.26 12.85
N LEU A 113 4.93 60.14 13.99
CA LEU A 113 4.98 58.93 14.80
C LEU A 113 4.07 57.89 14.16
N SER A 114 4.59 56.70 13.88
CA SER A 114 3.78 55.55 13.52
C SER A 114 2.85 55.23 14.69
N SER A 115 1.60 55.68 14.64
CA SER A 115 0.58 55.18 15.57
C SER A 115 0.35 53.69 15.26
N PRO A 116 -0.04 52.86 16.25
CA PRO A 116 -0.07 51.41 16.13
C PRO A 116 -1.27 50.95 15.28
N PHE A 117 -1.28 51.25 13.99
CA PHE A 117 -2.16 50.63 13.01
C PHE A 117 -1.28 49.97 11.95
N ALA A 118 -1.46 48.66 11.85
CA ALA A 118 -0.52 47.72 11.27
C ALA A 118 -0.21 47.99 9.79
N VAL A 119 1.02 48.44 9.53
CA VAL A 119 1.71 48.28 8.23
C VAL A 119 2.33 46.86 8.10
N GLN A 120 2.01 45.94 9.03
CA GLN A 120 2.26 44.51 8.85
C GLN A 120 0.95 43.86 8.37
N ALA A 121 0.83 43.37 7.13
CA ALA A 121 1.77 42.48 6.47
C ALA A 121 2.03 42.84 5.00
N LEU A 122 3.01 43.72 4.74
CA LEU A 122 3.67 43.80 3.42
C LEU A 122 4.70 42.66 3.20
N GLN A 123 4.77 41.71 4.15
CA GLN A 123 5.37 40.39 3.95
C GLN A 123 4.38 39.29 4.34
N ALA A 124 3.22 39.27 3.69
CA ALA A 124 2.64 37.99 3.25
C ALA A 124 3.47 37.47 2.05
N ALA A 125 4.77 37.35 2.26
CA ALA A 125 5.64 36.59 1.38
C ALA A 125 5.21 35.13 1.57
N THR A 126 4.61 34.54 0.52
CA THR A 126 4.17 33.13 0.38
C THR A 126 2.81 32.77 1.01
N SER A 127 1.84 32.13 0.37
CA SER A 127 1.49 31.93 -1.04
C SER A 127 0.09 31.30 -1.06
N VAL A 128 -0.83 31.87 -1.83
CA VAL A 128 -2.16 31.28 -2.16
C VAL A 128 -2.02 30.03 -3.05
N ASN A 129 -0.81 29.50 -3.24
CA ASN A 129 -0.54 28.20 -3.85
C ASN A 129 0.17 27.28 -2.85
N ALA A 130 -0.31 26.05 -2.76
CA ALA A 130 -0.02 25.03 -1.74
C ALA A 130 1.43 24.48 -1.68
N ASN A 131 2.45 25.21 -2.15
CA ASN A 131 3.82 24.69 -2.24
C ASN A 131 4.69 24.88 -0.98
N PHE A 132 4.24 25.65 0.04
CA PHE A 132 5.04 25.93 1.26
C PHE A 132 4.40 25.47 2.59
N ALA A 133 3.51 24.48 2.55
CA ALA A 133 2.87 23.92 3.75
C ALA A 133 3.86 23.32 4.79
N SER A 134 5.13 23.09 4.42
CA SER A 134 6.17 22.60 5.35
C SER A 134 6.64 23.63 6.38
N GLN A 135 6.22 24.89 6.29
CA GLN A 135 6.62 25.96 7.23
C GLN A 135 5.48 26.48 8.11
N ALA A 136 4.28 25.91 8.03
CA ALA A 136 3.15 26.29 8.88
C ALA A 136 3.33 25.76 10.31
N LEU A 137 3.00 26.57 11.32
CA LEU A 137 3.10 26.24 12.76
C LEU A 137 2.27 24.99 13.15
N ASP A 138 1.19 24.72 12.40
CA ASP A 138 0.34 23.54 12.55
C ASP A 138 0.93 22.25 11.93
N SER A 139 2.12 22.32 11.32
CA SER A 139 2.88 21.13 10.85
C SER A 139 3.27 20.18 11.99
N SER A 140 3.20 20.64 13.23
CA SER A 140 3.35 19.82 14.44
C SER A 140 2.22 18.79 14.60
N ASN A 141 0.99 19.07 14.14
CA ASN A 141 -0.11 18.09 14.09
C ASN A 141 0.06 17.06 12.96
N LEU A 142 1.00 17.30 12.04
CA LEU A 142 1.42 16.40 10.96
C LEU A 142 2.77 15.72 11.28
N GLY A 143 3.23 15.76 12.53
CA GLY A 143 4.49 15.11 12.95
C GLY A 143 5.74 15.64 12.25
N GLY A 144 5.72 16.87 11.70
CA GLY A 144 6.83 17.46 10.94
C GLY A 144 6.99 16.91 9.52
N ILE A 145 6.02 16.13 9.02
CA ILE A 145 6.02 15.57 7.68
C ILE A 145 5.35 16.56 6.72
N ALA A 146 6.00 16.84 5.58
CA ALA A 146 5.49 17.80 4.60
C ALA A 146 4.13 17.34 4.04
N ALA A 147 3.21 18.27 3.79
CA ALA A 147 1.87 17.96 3.27
C ALA A 147 1.88 17.16 1.95
N THR A 148 2.96 17.28 1.15
CA THR A 148 3.20 16.51 -0.08
C THR A 148 3.45 15.03 0.15
N GLN A 149 3.69 14.60 1.40
CA GLN A 149 3.90 13.21 1.78
C GLN A 149 2.60 12.55 2.29
N TYR A 150 1.53 13.32 2.47
CA TYR A 150 0.18 12.79 2.73
C TYR A 150 -0.55 12.56 1.41
N VAL A 151 -1.19 11.39 1.31
CA VAL A 151 -2.00 11.03 0.15
C VAL A 151 -3.28 11.89 0.18
N ARG A 152 -3.46 12.74 -0.82
CA ARG A 152 -4.68 13.56 -0.99
C ARG A 152 -5.75 12.76 -1.75
N THR A 153 -7.02 13.14 -1.64
CA THR A 153 -8.13 12.46 -2.35
C THR A 153 -8.04 12.57 -3.89
N ASP A 154 -7.22 13.48 -4.39
CA ASP A 154 -6.86 13.70 -5.80
C ASP A 154 -5.45 13.19 -6.15
N ASP A 155 -4.80 12.46 -5.23
CA ASP A 155 -3.45 11.90 -5.46
C ASP A 155 -3.48 10.86 -6.59
N PRO A 156 -2.61 10.97 -7.61
CA PRO A 156 -2.55 10.01 -8.71
C PRO A 156 -2.29 8.56 -8.26
N ARG A 157 -1.69 8.36 -7.07
CA ARG A 157 -1.51 7.03 -6.44
C ARG A 157 -2.80 6.46 -5.86
N MET A 158 -3.86 7.25 -5.70
CA MET A 158 -5.22 6.79 -5.41
C MET A 158 -6.02 6.54 -6.68
N ALA A 159 -5.67 7.21 -7.78
CA ALA A 159 -6.11 6.88 -9.14
C ALA A 159 -5.27 5.76 -9.78
N ASP A 160 -4.50 5.05 -8.95
CA ASP A 160 -3.67 3.90 -9.28
C ASP A 160 -4.54 2.69 -9.64
N GLN A 161 -5.22 2.81 -10.78
CA GLN A 161 -5.25 1.75 -11.75
C GLN A 161 -3.86 1.70 -12.41
N ARG A 162 -2.80 1.34 -11.68
CA ARG A 162 -1.69 0.64 -12.33
C ARG A 162 -2.36 -0.61 -12.86
N ASP A 163 -2.73 -0.59 -14.15
CA ASP A 163 -2.73 -1.84 -14.89
C ASP A 163 -1.34 -2.43 -14.61
N PRO A 164 -1.25 -3.53 -13.83
CA PRO A 164 0.05 -4.04 -13.45
C PRO A 164 0.80 -4.31 -14.74
N LEU A 165 1.99 -3.71 -14.87
CA LEU A 165 2.83 -3.86 -16.05
C LEU A 165 2.89 -5.37 -16.38
N PRO A 166 2.45 -5.83 -17.57
CA PRO A 166 2.43 -7.24 -17.89
C PRO A 166 3.81 -7.86 -17.58
N GLY A 167 3.87 -8.77 -16.60
CA GLY A 167 5.12 -9.38 -16.12
C GLY A 167 5.66 -8.91 -14.76
N SER A 168 5.01 -7.97 -14.05
CA SER A 168 5.43 -7.61 -12.68
C SER A 168 5.16 -8.72 -11.67
N GLY A 169 6.15 -9.07 -10.84
CA GLY A 169 6.08 -10.16 -9.84
C GLY A 169 5.34 -9.82 -8.54
N SER A 170 4.68 -8.65 -8.46
CA SER A 170 4.09 -8.13 -7.21
C SER A 170 2.57 -8.27 -7.12
N TYR A 171 1.89 -8.85 -8.12
CA TYR A 171 0.44 -9.02 -8.12
C TYR A 171 -0.01 -10.33 -8.79
N ILE A 172 -1.04 -10.96 -8.23
CA ILE A 172 -1.84 -11.97 -8.94
C ILE A 172 -2.64 -11.21 -9.99
N GLN A 173 -2.32 -11.41 -11.27
CA GLN A 173 -3.05 -10.74 -12.35
C GLN A 173 -4.41 -11.42 -12.46
N ASN A 174 -5.48 -10.68 -12.17
CA ASN A 174 -6.86 -11.13 -12.37
C ASN A 174 -7.21 -11.06 -13.86
N GLN A 175 -6.51 -11.84 -14.67
CA GLN A 175 -6.76 -12.00 -16.09
C GLN A 175 -7.37 -13.38 -16.36
N SER A 176 -8.15 -13.50 -17.42
CA SER A 176 -8.83 -14.76 -17.78
C SER A 176 -7.90 -15.83 -18.37
N GLY A 177 -6.60 -15.54 -18.51
CA GLY A 177 -5.59 -16.46 -19.05
C GLY A 177 -4.69 -17.05 -17.96
N ASN A 178 -4.19 -18.27 -18.19
CA ASN A 178 -3.22 -18.91 -17.30
C ASN A 178 -1.94 -18.06 -17.18
N GLN A 179 -1.58 -17.66 -15.96
CA GLN A 179 -0.28 -17.04 -15.70
C GLN A 179 0.83 -18.10 -15.86
N GLN A 180 1.61 -18.03 -16.93
CA GLN A 180 2.72 -18.94 -17.15
C GLN A 180 3.80 -18.70 -16.08
N THR A 181 4.31 -19.79 -15.47
CA THR A 181 5.44 -19.77 -14.52
C THR A 181 5.25 -19.03 -13.19
N ALA A 182 4.03 -18.68 -12.80
CA ALA A 182 3.75 -18.05 -11.50
C ALA A 182 3.55 -19.08 -10.38
N SER A 183 4.18 -18.86 -9.22
CA SER A 183 3.88 -19.58 -7.98
C SER A 183 2.80 -18.83 -7.18
N PHE A 184 1.83 -19.56 -6.63
CA PHE A 184 0.88 -19.02 -5.65
C PHE A 184 1.25 -19.54 -4.26
N GLU A 185 1.88 -18.68 -3.46
CA GLU A 185 2.32 -18.99 -2.11
C GLU A 185 1.47 -18.25 -1.08
N ILE A 186 0.94 -18.98 -0.09
CA ILE A 186 0.18 -18.42 1.03
C ILE A 186 0.87 -18.76 2.34
N ASN A 187 1.16 -17.73 3.15
CA ASN A 187 1.58 -17.93 4.54
C ASN A 187 0.33 -18.02 5.42
N GLY A 188 -0.15 -19.24 5.68
CA GLY A 188 -1.33 -19.48 6.51
C GLY A 188 -2.28 -20.53 5.92
N THR A 189 -3.59 -20.31 6.08
CA THR A 189 -4.63 -21.21 5.57
C THR A 189 -5.30 -20.61 4.33
N GLY A 190 -5.54 -21.43 3.30
CA GLY A 190 -6.26 -21.05 2.09
C GLY A 190 -7.49 -21.92 1.91
N ARG A 191 -8.55 -21.36 1.32
CA ARG A 191 -9.74 -22.10 0.87
C ARG A 191 -9.91 -21.84 -0.62
N ALA A 192 -10.06 -22.90 -1.40
CA ALA A 192 -10.40 -22.83 -2.81
C ALA A 192 -11.64 -23.68 -3.07
N SER A 193 -12.47 -23.30 -4.02
CA SER A 193 -13.62 -24.09 -4.46
C SER A 193 -13.20 -25.29 -5.33
N GLY A 194 -12.01 -25.26 -5.92
CA GLY A 194 -11.45 -26.33 -6.74
C GLY A 194 -9.99 -26.08 -7.09
N PHE A 195 -9.29 -27.14 -7.53
CA PHE A 195 -7.92 -27.08 -8.04
C PHE A 195 -7.83 -27.94 -9.30
N ASP A 196 -7.47 -27.33 -10.44
CA ASP A 196 -7.13 -28.05 -11.66
C ASP A 196 -5.61 -28.25 -11.71
N VAL A 197 -5.16 -29.50 -11.58
CA VAL A 197 -3.74 -29.87 -11.58
C VAL A 197 -3.40 -30.64 -12.86
N SER A 198 -2.33 -30.25 -13.56
CA SER A 198 -1.93 -30.88 -14.82
C SER A 198 -1.16 -32.19 -14.63
N THR A 199 -0.44 -32.34 -13.53
CA THR A 199 0.47 -33.49 -13.31
C THR A 199 0.21 -34.20 -11.99
N ALA A 200 0.31 -33.50 -10.86
CA ALA A 200 0.13 -34.07 -9.54
C ALA A 200 -0.25 -33.05 -8.47
N TYR A 201 -1.04 -33.48 -7.50
CA TYR A 201 -1.17 -32.83 -6.21
C TYR A 201 -0.07 -33.35 -5.27
N ARG A 202 0.70 -32.42 -4.67
CA ARG A 202 1.87 -32.73 -3.84
C ARG A 202 1.68 -32.23 -2.40
N ILE A 203 2.14 -33.02 -1.43
CA ILE A 203 2.24 -32.63 -0.01
C ILE A 203 3.71 -32.69 0.40
N LEU A 204 4.24 -31.61 1.00
CA LEU A 204 5.65 -31.49 1.41
C LEU A 204 6.63 -31.86 0.29
N GLY A 205 6.33 -31.43 -0.94
CA GLY A 205 7.16 -31.71 -2.11
C GLY A 205 7.00 -33.12 -2.71
N ASN A 206 6.15 -33.99 -2.16
CA ASN A 206 5.95 -35.35 -2.66
C ASN A 206 4.59 -35.50 -3.37
N PRO A 207 4.50 -36.11 -4.57
CA PRO A 207 3.22 -36.39 -5.21
C PRO A 207 2.42 -37.40 -4.37
N VAL A 208 1.17 -37.06 -4.09
CA VAL A 208 0.24 -37.92 -3.34
C VAL A 208 -1.03 -38.27 -4.11
N LEU A 209 -1.38 -37.48 -5.13
CA LEU A 209 -2.39 -37.81 -6.13
C LEU A 209 -1.83 -37.42 -7.51
N SER A 210 -1.79 -38.37 -8.44
CA SER A 210 -1.33 -38.13 -9.81
C SER A 210 -2.07 -39.02 -10.80
N ALA A 211 -2.05 -38.61 -12.07
CA ALA A 211 -2.58 -39.37 -13.19
C ALA A 211 -1.54 -39.41 -14.34
N PRO A 212 -0.39 -40.09 -14.15
CA PRO A 212 0.61 -40.22 -15.21
C PRO A 212 0.03 -41.03 -16.37
N GLY A 213 0.37 -40.73 -17.63
CA GLY A 213 -0.13 -41.50 -18.78
C GLY A 213 -1.65 -41.43 -18.99
N LEU A 214 -2.23 -42.38 -19.74
CA LEU A 214 -3.68 -42.38 -20.03
C LEU A 214 -4.45 -43.22 -19.00
N SER A 215 -5.42 -42.58 -18.34
CA SER A 215 -6.40 -43.24 -17.45
C SER A 215 -5.81 -43.98 -16.24
N ASN A 216 -4.65 -43.55 -15.72
CA ASN A 216 -4.15 -44.03 -14.43
C ASN A 216 -4.69 -43.17 -13.27
N LEU A 217 -4.93 -43.78 -12.11
CA LEU A 217 -5.22 -43.10 -10.86
C LEU A 217 -4.24 -43.57 -9.80
N VAL A 218 -3.40 -42.68 -9.30
CA VAL A 218 -2.36 -43.00 -8.34
C VAL A 218 -2.55 -42.16 -7.09
N VAL A 219 -2.69 -42.83 -5.94
CA VAL A 219 -2.91 -42.22 -4.63
C VAL A 219 -1.94 -42.82 -3.61
N GLY A 220 -1.02 -42.01 -3.09
CA GLY A 220 -0.07 -42.40 -2.06
C GLY A 220 1.37 -42.00 -2.36
N LEU A 221 2.13 -41.75 -1.29
CA LEU A 221 3.54 -41.39 -1.36
C LEU A 221 4.34 -42.48 -2.12
N ASN A 222 5.14 -42.08 -3.10
CA ASN A 222 5.98 -42.95 -3.93
C ASN A 222 5.22 -44.05 -4.70
N SER A 223 3.90 -43.95 -4.82
CA SER A 223 3.10 -44.87 -5.64
C SER A 223 3.20 -44.48 -7.12
N GLY A 224 3.24 -45.47 -8.02
CA GLY A 224 3.23 -45.26 -9.47
C GLY A 224 4.34 -44.36 -10.04
N GLY A 225 5.41 -44.10 -9.28
CA GLY A 225 6.43 -43.09 -9.59
C GLY A 225 7.27 -43.37 -10.84
N ASN A 226 7.20 -44.59 -11.39
CA ASN A 226 7.99 -45.03 -12.54
C ASN A 226 7.14 -45.39 -13.77
N ILE A 227 5.84 -45.09 -13.81
CA ILE A 227 5.02 -45.38 -15.00
C ILE A 227 5.50 -44.52 -16.18
N THR A 228 6.05 -45.15 -17.21
CA THR A 228 6.50 -44.48 -18.44
C THR A 228 5.57 -44.71 -19.63
N SER A 229 4.90 -45.87 -19.71
CA SER A 229 3.99 -46.21 -20.84
C SER A 229 2.76 -47.04 -20.48
N GLY A 230 2.57 -47.44 -19.22
CA GLY A 230 1.42 -48.22 -18.76
C GLY A 230 0.14 -47.40 -18.61
N ASN A 231 -1.02 -47.99 -18.95
CA ASN A 231 -2.33 -47.33 -18.93
C ASN A 231 -3.36 -48.08 -18.07
N GLN A 232 -4.42 -47.37 -17.66
CA GLN A 232 -5.57 -47.94 -16.94
C GLN A 232 -5.24 -48.62 -15.60
N ASN A 233 -4.23 -48.12 -14.88
CA ASN A 233 -3.81 -48.63 -13.58
C ASN A 233 -4.41 -47.82 -12.42
N LEU A 234 -4.81 -48.50 -11.35
CA LEU A 234 -5.28 -47.91 -10.10
C LEU A 234 -4.35 -48.29 -8.96
N PHE A 235 -3.62 -47.32 -8.40
CA PHE A 235 -2.76 -47.53 -7.24
C PHE A 235 -3.22 -46.75 -6.03
N LEU A 236 -3.38 -47.43 -4.91
CA LEU A 236 -3.79 -46.85 -3.63
C LEU A 236 -2.88 -47.36 -2.50
N GLY A 237 -2.14 -46.47 -1.88
CA GLY A 237 -1.26 -46.77 -0.74
C GLY A 237 0.21 -46.44 -1.02
N MET A 238 0.97 -46.26 0.06
CA MET A 238 2.39 -45.91 -0.04
C MET A 238 3.17 -46.97 -0.84
N SER A 239 3.92 -46.50 -1.83
CA SER A 239 4.76 -47.31 -2.73
C SER A 239 4.04 -48.45 -3.44
N SER A 240 2.71 -48.36 -3.58
CA SER A 240 1.94 -49.28 -4.39
C SER A 240 2.34 -49.12 -5.88
N GLY A 241 2.67 -50.22 -6.56
CA GLY A 241 3.11 -50.20 -7.96
C GLY A 241 4.33 -49.33 -8.26
N SER A 242 5.21 -49.10 -7.29
CA SER A 242 6.28 -48.09 -7.40
C SER A 242 7.28 -48.34 -8.53
N THR A 243 7.48 -49.59 -8.95
CA THR A 243 8.42 -49.95 -10.03
C THR A 243 7.76 -50.19 -11.39
N LEU A 244 6.42 -50.09 -11.50
CA LEU A 244 5.73 -50.44 -12.73
C LEU A 244 6.11 -49.46 -13.84
N ASN A 245 6.72 -49.97 -14.92
CA ASN A 245 7.15 -49.15 -16.05
C ASN A 245 6.17 -49.20 -17.24
N SER A 246 5.63 -50.38 -17.58
CA SER A 246 4.90 -50.61 -18.85
C SER A 246 3.70 -51.56 -18.78
N GLY A 247 3.19 -51.88 -17.57
CA GLY A 247 2.00 -52.73 -17.41
C GLY A 247 0.66 -51.99 -17.49
N ASN A 248 -0.38 -52.69 -17.95
CA ASN A 248 -1.72 -52.15 -18.16
C ASN A 248 -2.76 -52.82 -17.28
N ARG A 249 -3.83 -52.09 -16.95
CA ARG A 249 -5.03 -52.62 -16.27
C ARG A 249 -4.73 -53.28 -14.92
N ASN A 250 -3.76 -52.78 -14.18
CA ASN A 250 -3.45 -53.27 -12.84
C ASN A 250 -4.16 -52.46 -11.75
N THR A 251 -4.67 -53.15 -10.72
CA THR A 251 -5.19 -52.51 -9.51
C THR A 251 -4.37 -52.96 -8.31
N PHE A 252 -3.62 -52.04 -7.68
CA PHE A 252 -2.82 -52.33 -6.49
C PHE A 252 -3.24 -51.43 -5.32
N ALA A 253 -3.88 -52.02 -4.33
CA ALA A 253 -4.43 -51.32 -3.17
C ALA A 253 -3.87 -51.88 -1.87
N GLY A 254 -2.92 -51.16 -1.27
CA GLY A 254 -2.28 -51.51 -0.01
C GLY A 254 -0.85 -50.97 0.09
N PHE A 255 -0.35 -50.85 1.31
CA PHE A 255 1.05 -50.51 1.57
C PHE A 255 1.98 -51.54 0.90
N PHE A 256 2.83 -51.10 -0.04
CA PHE A 256 3.71 -51.95 -0.86
C PHE A 256 3.00 -53.03 -1.71
N SER A 257 1.71 -52.85 -2.04
CA SER A 257 1.03 -53.76 -2.97
C SER A 257 1.63 -53.66 -4.37
N GLY A 258 2.01 -54.81 -4.97
CA GLY A 258 2.63 -54.85 -6.30
C GLY A 258 3.90 -54.00 -6.45
N GLN A 259 4.62 -53.73 -5.34
CA GLN A 259 5.72 -52.76 -5.30
C GLN A 259 6.76 -52.97 -6.40
N ASN A 260 7.17 -54.22 -6.62
CA ASN A 260 8.25 -54.63 -7.52
C ASN A 260 7.76 -55.14 -8.89
N THR A 261 6.48 -54.93 -9.22
CA THR A 261 5.96 -55.29 -10.55
C THR A 261 6.57 -54.35 -11.56
N ALA A 262 7.46 -54.89 -12.41
CA ALA A 262 8.18 -54.12 -13.41
C ALA A 262 7.33 -54.03 -14.68
N SER A 263 6.81 -55.16 -15.12
CA SER A 263 5.89 -55.31 -16.27
C SER A 263 4.88 -56.40 -15.93
N GLY A 264 3.73 -56.45 -16.60
CA GLY A 264 2.67 -57.40 -16.26
C GLY A 264 1.31 -56.72 -16.27
N ASP A 265 0.35 -57.41 -16.88
CA ASP A 265 -0.96 -56.86 -17.18
C ASP A 265 -2.05 -57.55 -16.35
N ASP A 266 -3.15 -56.83 -16.15
CA ASP A 266 -4.41 -57.39 -15.64
C ASP A 266 -4.27 -58.01 -14.23
N ASN A 267 -3.41 -57.47 -13.37
CA ASN A 267 -3.27 -57.92 -11.98
C ASN A 267 -4.18 -57.13 -11.02
N SER A 268 -4.69 -57.81 -10.00
CA SER A 268 -5.57 -57.23 -8.98
C SER A 268 -5.09 -57.61 -7.59
N PHE A 269 -4.34 -56.71 -6.94
CA PHE A 269 -3.73 -56.92 -5.63
C PHE A 269 -4.38 -56.02 -4.59
N PHE A 270 -4.97 -56.62 -3.57
CA PHE A 270 -5.59 -55.95 -2.44
C PHE A 270 -4.98 -56.46 -1.14
N GLY A 271 -4.40 -55.56 -0.34
CA GLY A 271 -3.81 -55.88 0.95
C GLY A 271 -2.36 -55.42 1.08
N VAL A 272 -1.91 -55.28 2.33
CA VAL A 272 -0.52 -54.90 2.63
C VAL A 272 0.43 -55.95 2.08
N GLN A 273 1.37 -55.52 1.23
CA GLN A 273 2.37 -56.36 0.56
C GLN A 273 1.77 -57.51 -0.28
N SER A 274 0.52 -57.38 -0.74
CA SER A 274 -0.05 -58.32 -1.71
C SER A 274 0.70 -58.24 -3.04
N GLY A 275 1.19 -59.38 -3.55
CA GLY A 275 1.97 -59.45 -4.78
C GLY A 275 3.25 -58.61 -4.78
N ARG A 276 3.84 -58.30 -3.61
CA ARG A 276 4.94 -57.33 -3.50
C ARG A 276 6.11 -57.62 -4.42
N GLU A 277 6.57 -58.87 -4.50
CA GLU A 277 7.72 -59.29 -5.30
C GLU A 277 7.32 -59.82 -6.69
N ASN A 278 6.09 -59.59 -7.13
CA ASN A 278 5.71 -59.86 -8.52
C ASN A 278 6.50 -58.98 -9.44
N THR A 279 7.20 -59.56 -10.42
CA THR A 279 8.08 -58.84 -11.36
C THR A 279 7.47 -58.77 -12.76
N THR A 280 7.01 -59.91 -13.31
CA THR A 280 6.43 -60.01 -14.66
C THR A 280 5.12 -60.78 -14.75
N GLY A 281 4.66 -61.39 -13.66
CA GLY A 281 3.41 -62.16 -13.63
C GLY A 281 2.20 -61.32 -14.03
N SER A 282 1.29 -61.93 -14.79
CA SER A 282 0.07 -61.28 -15.31
C SER A 282 -1.19 -62.06 -14.93
N ARG A 283 -2.34 -61.38 -14.97
CA ARG A 283 -3.67 -61.99 -14.70
C ARG A 283 -3.77 -62.64 -13.32
N ASN A 284 -3.08 -62.10 -12.33
CA ASN A 284 -3.15 -62.59 -10.95
C ASN A 284 -4.15 -61.78 -10.11
N THR A 285 -4.92 -62.47 -9.27
CA THR A 285 -5.80 -61.82 -8.27
C THR A 285 -5.36 -62.23 -6.87
N PHE A 286 -4.81 -61.30 -6.10
CA PHE A 286 -4.31 -61.55 -4.74
C PHE A 286 -5.04 -60.65 -3.74
N ASN A 287 -5.84 -61.25 -2.87
CA ASN A 287 -6.63 -60.55 -1.86
C ASN A 287 -6.25 -61.02 -0.46
N GLY A 288 -5.55 -60.16 0.30
CA GLY A 288 -5.08 -60.44 1.63
C GLY A 288 -3.73 -59.78 1.91
N ARG A 289 -3.41 -59.55 3.19
CA ARG A 289 -2.05 -59.17 3.57
C ARG A 289 -1.10 -60.33 3.20
N LEU A 290 0.02 -60.05 2.55
CA LEU A 290 1.02 -61.04 2.09
C LEU A 290 0.49 -62.10 1.09
N SER A 291 -0.71 -61.96 0.51
CA SER A 291 -1.15 -62.91 -0.53
C SER A 291 -0.24 -62.82 -1.75
N GLY A 292 0.28 -63.95 -2.23
CA GLY A 292 1.22 -63.98 -3.37
C GLY A 292 2.52 -63.20 -3.14
N PHE A 293 2.96 -63.02 -1.89
CA PHE A 293 4.07 -62.15 -1.51
C PHE A 293 5.34 -62.28 -2.40
N ILE A 294 5.80 -63.52 -2.66
CA ILE A 294 7.00 -63.79 -3.46
C ILE A 294 6.76 -64.25 -4.91
N ASN A 295 5.55 -64.09 -5.44
CA ASN A 295 5.21 -64.56 -6.80
C ASN A 295 5.94 -63.74 -7.85
N SER A 296 7.11 -64.15 -8.35
CA SER A 296 7.93 -63.39 -9.30
C SER A 296 7.32 -63.35 -10.70
N THR A 297 7.14 -64.51 -11.35
CA THR A 297 6.70 -64.60 -12.75
C THR A 297 5.43 -65.41 -12.96
N GLY A 298 4.91 -66.03 -11.89
CA GLY A 298 3.68 -66.83 -11.95
C GLY A 298 2.49 -66.00 -12.46
N SER A 299 1.70 -66.58 -13.35
CA SER A 299 0.54 -65.93 -13.97
C SER A 299 -0.74 -66.72 -13.75
N ASP A 300 -1.88 -66.06 -13.93
CA ASP A 300 -3.19 -66.71 -13.87
C ASP A 300 -3.49 -67.35 -12.49
N ASN A 301 -2.97 -66.76 -11.39
CA ASN A 301 -3.21 -67.25 -10.04
C ASN A 301 -4.28 -66.45 -9.30
N ALA A 302 -5.06 -67.12 -8.45
CA ALA A 302 -6.12 -66.53 -7.64
C ALA A 302 -5.91 -66.89 -6.15
N PHE A 303 -5.37 -65.96 -5.36
CA PHE A 303 -5.04 -66.17 -3.95
C PHE A 303 -5.89 -65.27 -3.03
N PHE A 304 -6.63 -65.89 -2.12
CA PHE A 304 -7.54 -65.21 -1.20
C PHE A 304 -7.25 -65.62 0.25
N GLY A 305 -6.78 -64.69 1.07
CA GLY A 305 -6.49 -64.90 2.49
C GLY A 305 -5.16 -64.30 2.94
N TYR A 306 -5.02 -64.12 4.26
CA TYR A 306 -3.77 -63.65 4.87
C TYR A 306 -2.64 -64.65 4.60
N GLY A 307 -1.63 -64.28 3.79
CA GLY A 307 -0.52 -65.15 3.42
C GLY A 307 -0.88 -66.29 2.44
N ALA A 308 -2.04 -66.24 1.79
CA ALA A 308 -2.43 -67.23 0.78
C ALA A 308 -1.45 -67.23 -0.39
N GLY A 309 -0.87 -68.40 -0.71
CA GLY A 309 0.09 -68.55 -1.80
C GLY A 309 1.37 -67.72 -1.61
N ALA A 310 1.70 -67.30 -0.38
CA ALA A 310 2.82 -66.40 -0.10
C ALA A 310 4.19 -66.98 -0.50
N ALA A 311 4.29 -68.30 -0.65
CA ALA A 311 5.49 -69.01 -1.07
C ALA A 311 5.53 -69.35 -2.57
N ASN A 312 4.49 -69.03 -3.35
CA ASN A 312 4.51 -69.23 -4.80
C ASN A 312 5.54 -68.30 -5.43
N THR A 313 6.49 -68.83 -6.22
CA THR A 313 7.48 -68.03 -6.94
C THR A 313 7.15 -67.94 -8.42
N THR A 314 7.02 -69.08 -9.11
CA THR A 314 6.78 -69.11 -10.57
C THR A 314 5.57 -69.96 -10.97
N GLY A 315 4.92 -70.60 -10.00
CA GLY A 315 3.72 -71.40 -10.25
C GLY A 315 2.59 -70.58 -10.87
N SER A 316 1.84 -71.19 -11.79
CA SER A 316 0.80 -70.51 -12.57
C SER A 316 -0.50 -71.32 -12.60
N ASN A 317 -1.63 -70.68 -12.85
CA ASN A 317 -2.96 -71.32 -12.88
C ASN A 317 -3.36 -71.96 -11.54
N ASN A 318 -2.96 -71.38 -10.40
CA ASN A 318 -3.30 -71.91 -9.08
C ASN A 318 -4.45 -71.14 -8.43
N THR A 319 -5.29 -71.84 -7.68
CA THR A 319 -6.32 -71.25 -6.80
C THR A 319 -6.02 -71.59 -5.36
N VAL A 320 -5.84 -70.57 -4.51
CA VAL A 320 -5.50 -70.76 -3.09
C VAL A 320 -6.43 -69.91 -2.23
N VAL A 321 -7.19 -70.54 -1.34
CA VAL A 321 -8.19 -69.87 -0.49
C VAL A 321 -8.00 -70.28 0.96
N GLY A 322 -7.65 -69.33 1.83
CA GLY A 322 -7.43 -69.55 3.26
C GLY A 322 -6.17 -68.86 3.78
N ALA A 323 -6.15 -68.55 5.08
CA ALA A 323 -4.96 -67.95 5.69
C ALA A 323 -3.79 -68.95 5.66
N PHE A 324 -2.66 -68.52 5.12
CA PHE A 324 -1.44 -69.32 4.94
C PHE A 324 -1.60 -70.60 4.10
N ALA A 325 -2.68 -70.73 3.34
CA ALA A 325 -2.86 -71.84 2.43
C ALA A 325 -1.79 -71.84 1.33
N SER A 326 -1.38 -73.04 0.87
CA SER A 326 -0.36 -73.21 -0.16
C SER A 326 -0.64 -74.44 -1.03
N THR A 327 -0.20 -74.42 -2.29
CA THR A 327 -0.24 -75.61 -3.17
C THR A 327 0.90 -76.61 -2.88
N GLY A 328 1.66 -76.38 -1.79
CA GLY A 328 2.75 -77.22 -1.32
C GLY A 328 4.03 -77.15 -2.15
N SER A 329 4.06 -76.36 -3.22
CA SER A 329 5.24 -76.13 -4.07
C SER A 329 5.22 -74.70 -4.60
N ASN A 330 6.41 -74.09 -4.68
CA ASN A 330 6.58 -72.72 -5.18
C ASN A 330 6.51 -72.59 -6.72
N THR A 331 6.49 -73.72 -7.44
CA THR A 331 6.42 -73.77 -8.91
C THR A 331 5.22 -74.56 -9.43
N ARG A 332 4.27 -74.93 -8.55
CA ARG A 332 3.11 -75.74 -8.93
C ARG A 332 2.31 -75.06 -10.03
N MET A 333 1.82 -75.85 -10.98
CA MET A 333 0.82 -75.41 -11.94
C MET A 333 -0.50 -76.16 -11.70
N PHE A 334 -1.63 -75.48 -11.94
CA PHE A 334 -2.98 -76.06 -11.83
C PHE A 334 -3.34 -76.60 -10.44
N GLY A 335 -2.72 -76.05 -9.39
CA GLY A 335 -2.95 -76.44 -8.00
C GLY A 335 -4.19 -75.77 -7.40
N THR A 336 -4.90 -76.50 -6.55
CA THR A 336 -5.97 -75.95 -5.71
C THR A 336 -5.68 -76.25 -4.25
N ALA A 337 -5.72 -75.24 -3.38
CA ALA A 337 -5.60 -75.40 -1.94
C ALA A 337 -6.69 -74.57 -1.24
N ILE A 338 -7.47 -75.19 -0.36
CA ILE A 338 -8.60 -74.56 0.33
C ILE A 338 -8.55 -74.92 1.81
N GLY A 339 -8.54 -73.90 2.67
CA GLY A 339 -8.48 -74.04 4.14
C GLY A 339 -7.32 -73.26 4.75
N SER A 340 -7.44 -72.87 6.02
CA SER A 340 -6.33 -72.23 6.72
C SER A 340 -5.19 -73.24 6.93
N TYR A 341 -3.96 -72.87 6.60
CA TYR A 341 -2.78 -73.74 6.65
C TYR A 341 -2.91 -75.04 5.82
N ALA A 342 -3.77 -75.04 4.79
CA ALA A 342 -3.89 -76.14 3.83
C ALA A 342 -2.64 -76.28 2.95
#